data_AF-A0A350MLM8-F1
#
_entry.id   AF-A0A350MLM8-F1
#
_cell.length_a   1.000
_cell.length_b   1.000
_cell.length_c   1.000
_cell.angle_alpha   90.00
_cell.angle_beta   90.00
_cell.angle_gamma   90.00
#
_symmetry.space_group_name_H-M   'P 1'
#
loop_
_entity.id
_entity.type
_entity.pdbx_description
1 polymer ?
#
loop_
_entity_poly.entity_id
_entity_poly.type
_entity_poly.pdbx_seq_one_letter_code
_entity_poly.pdbx_strand_id
1 'polypeptide(L)'
;YQEIIKSPCVIKLHDANNEAYSFALKRLNQNDETQIVVTDKLVTALYPTTLPSADKNTLLRELGYENIKNHDNKGAFYFETFLRAYILSNDKVYAGSKSFLSKPIWYSYSKVKNVYLLLSTLAGIKDKVQKTISNSEKMKLNQDIRQIISELEKI
;
A
#
# COMPACT_ATOMS: atom_id res chain seq x y z
N TYR A 1 24.11 11.74 -9.11
CA TYR A 1 23.44 11.10 -10.25
C TYR A 1 22.23 10.35 -9.71
N GLN A 2 21.00 10.81 -9.97
CA GLN A 2 19.83 9.98 -9.73
C GLN A 2 19.83 8.90 -10.81
N GLU A 3 19.99 7.64 -10.43
CA GLU A 3 19.78 6.50 -11.32
C GLU A 3 18.45 6.65 -12.06
N ILE A 4 18.36 6.11 -13.27
CA ILE A 4 17.17 6.21 -14.14
C ILE A 4 16.00 5.48 -13.47
N ILE A 5 15.30 6.17 -12.57
CA ILE A 5 14.06 5.69 -11.98
C ILE A 5 13.02 5.78 -13.11
N LYS A 6 12.65 4.62 -13.67
CA LYS A 6 11.55 4.51 -14.61
C LYS A 6 10.32 5.18 -14.01
N SER A 7 9.68 6.07 -14.77
CA SER A 7 8.53 6.84 -14.28
C SER A 7 7.50 5.93 -13.60
N PRO A 8 6.94 6.38 -12.48
CA PRO A 8 5.81 5.70 -11.85
C PRO A 8 4.67 5.50 -12.86
N CYS A 9 4.07 4.32 -12.85
CA CYS A 9 2.91 4.04 -13.71
C CYS A 9 1.79 3.54 -12.81
N VAL A 10 0.65 4.23 -12.89
CA VAL A 10 -0.63 3.77 -12.36
C VAL A 10 -1.47 3.43 -13.57
N ILE A 11 -1.91 2.18 -13.66
CA ILE A 11 -2.75 1.73 -14.78
C ILE A 11 -4.19 1.83 -14.33
N LYS A 12 -4.95 2.70 -15.00
CA LYS A 12 -6.41 2.75 -14.87
C LYS A 12 -7.00 1.75 -15.85
N LEU A 13 -7.63 0.71 -15.34
CA LEU A 13 -8.37 -0.28 -16.13
C LEU A 13 -9.86 0.09 -16.05
N HIS A 14 -10.58 0.08 -17.17
CA HIS A 14 -12.02 0.35 -17.17
C HIS A 14 -12.75 -0.49 -18.21
N ASP A 15 -13.99 -0.83 -17.88
CA ASP A 15 -14.99 -1.36 -18.81
C ASP A 15 -16.14 -0.34 -18.98
N ALA A 16 -17.28 -0.77 -19.52
CA ALA A 16 -18.43 0.11 -19.73
C ALA A 16 -19.02 0.67 -18.41
N ASN A 17 -18.87 -0.06 -17.30
CA ASN A 17 -19.58 0.20 -16.06
C ASN A 17 -18.64 0.50 -14.88
N ASN A 18 -17.42 -0.02 -14.90
CA ASN A 18 -16.50 -0.03 -13.77
C ASN A 18 -15.07 0.36 -14.16
N GLU A 19 -14.34 0.85 -13.18
CA GLU A 19 -12.91 1.11 -13.27
C GLU A 19 -12.17 0.63 -12.01
N ALA A 20 -10.90 0.26 -12.17
CA ALA A 20 -9.99 -0.09 -11.09
C ALA A 20 -8.61 0.53 -11.36
N TYR A 21 -7.89 0.80 -10.28
CA TYR A 21 -6.54 1.37 -10.34
C TYR A 21 -5.52 0.31 -9.91
N SER A 22 -4.55 0.05 -10.77
CA SER A 22 -3.47 -0.90 -10.53
C SER A 22 -2.16 -0.15 -10.26
N PHE A 23 -1.53 -0.48 -9.13
CA PHE A 23 -0.26 0.07 -8.67
C PHE A 23 0.76 -1.07 -8.53
N ALA A 24 2.03 -0.77 -8.81
CA ALA A 24 3.10 -1.76 -8.71
C ALA A 24 4.42 -1.11 -8.30
N LEU A 25 4.94 -1.49 -7.14
CA LEU A 25 6.31 -1.15 -6.75
C LEU A 25 7.28 -1.98 -7.61
N LYS A 26 8.25 -1.29 -8.21
CA LYS A 26 9.19 -1.88 -9.15
C LYS A 26 10.61 -1.42 -8.88
N ARG A 27 11.56 -2.29 -9.19
CA ARG A 27 13.00 -2.00 -9.16
C ARG A 27 13.67 -2.66 -10.35
N LEU A 28 14.91 -2.26 -10.65
CA LEU A 28 15.75 -3.00 -11.57
C LEU A 28 16.16 -4.35 -10.95
N ASN A 29 16.34 -5.36 -11.79
CA ASN A 29 16.95 -6.62 -11.37
C ASN A 29 18.42 -6.35 -10.99
N GLN A 30 18.89 -7.01 -9.93
CA GLN A 30 20.26 -6.84 -9.42
C GLN A 30 21.30 -7.53 -10.29
N ASN A 31 20.91 -8.57 -11.03
CA ASN A 31 21.80 -9.34 -11.90
C ASN A 31 21.73 -8.90 -13.37
N ASP A 32 20.65 -8.24 -13.77
CA ASP A 32 20.40 -7.80 -15.14
C ASP A 32 19.61 -6.48 -15.15
N GLU A 33 20.32 -5.36 -15.26
CA GLU A 33 19.71 -4.02 -15.21
C GLU A 33 18.72 -3.72 -16.36
N THR A 34 18.66 -4.58 -17.38
CA THR A 34 17.66 -4.46 -18.46
C THR A 34 16.27 -4.96 -18.03
N GLN A 35 16.19 -5.71 -16.94
CA GLN A 35 14.96 -6.30 -16.43
C GLN A 35 14.35 -5.49 -15.28
N ILE A 36 13.01 -5.43 -15.28
CA ILE A 36 12.22 -4.83 -14.22
C ILE A 36 11.60 -5.94 -13.37
N VAL A 37 11.79 -5.85 -12.06
CA VAL A 37 11.16 -6.74 -11.08
C VAL A 37 10.04 -5.97 -10.37
N VAL A 38 8.82 -6.51 -10.44
CA VAL A 38 7.71 -6.04 -9.60
C VAL A 38 7.85 -6.69 -8.23
N THR A 39 8.01 -5.88 -7.19
CA THR A 39 8.15 -6.37 -5.80
C THR A 39 6.80 -6.51 -5.13
N ASP A 40 5.93 -5.53 -5.36
CA ASP A 40 4.62 -5.44 -4.71
C ASP A 40 3.60 -4.88 -5.69
N LYS A 41 2.36 -5.31 -5.55
CA LYS A 41 1.25 -4.85 -6.40
C LYS A 41 -0.01 -4.64 -5.59
N LEU A 42 -0.84 -3.73 -6.06
CA LEU A 42 -2.14 -3.44 -5.49
C LEU A 42 -3.12 -3.16 -6.63
N VAL A 43 -4.32 -3.73 -6.52
CA VAL A 43 -5.45 -3.35 -7.36
C VAL A 43 -6.56 -2.89 -6.42
N THR A 44 -7.15 -1.73 -6.69
CA THR A 44 -8.25 -1.22 -5.89
C THR A 44 -9.52 -2.04 -6.09
N ALA A 45 -10.53 -1.79 -5.26
CA ALA A 45 -11.89 -2.22 -5.57
C ALA A 45 -12.36 -1.63 -6.92
N LEU A 46 -13.41 -2.24 -7.48
CA LEU A 46 -14.11 -1.73 -8.64
C LEU A 46 -14.94 -0.51 -8.23
N TYR A 47 -14.79 0.58 -8.99
CA TYR A 47 -15.58 1.79 -8.83
C TYR A 47 -16.48 1.98 -10.04
N PRO A 48 -17.75 2.39 -9.85
CA PRO A 48 -18.61 2.73 -10.98
C PRO A 48 -18.04 3.91 -11.78
N THR A 49 -18.12 3.83 -13.10
CA THR A 49 -17.66 4.90 -14.01
C THR A 49 -18.70 6.01 -14.12
N THR A 50 -19.98 5.66 -14.15
CA THR A 50 -21.09 6.58 -14.41
C THR A 50 -21.71 7.18 -13.14
N LEU A 51 -21.71 6.42 -12.04
CA LEU A 51 -22.27 6.85 -10.77
C LEU A 51 -21.18 7.41 -9.84
N PRO A 52 -21.48 8.47 -9.06
CA PRO A 52 -20.58 8.95 -8.03
C PRO A 52 -20.28 7.86 -7.00
N SER A 53 -19.01 7.70 -6.64
CA SER A 53 -18.57 6.79 -5.58
C SER A 53 -17.76 7.56 -4.54
N ALA A 54 -18.21 7.50 -3.27
CA ALA A 54 -17.53 8.15 -2.16
C ALA A 54 -16.11 7.57 -1.95
N ASP A 55 -15.96 6.25 -2.13
CA ASP A 55 -14.67 5.58 -2.00
C ASP A 55 -13.72 5.97 -3.13
N LYS A 56 -14.21 6.04 -4.37
CA LYS A 56 -13.44 6.56 -5.52
C LYS A 56 -13.01 8.00 -5.28
N ASN A 57 -13.94 8.86 -4.85
CA ASN A 57 -13.64 10.27 -4.59
C ASN A 57 -12.60 10.42 -3.47
N THR A 58 -12.68 9.58 -2.43
CA THR A 58 -11.69 9.54 -1.35
C THR A 58 -10.33 9.11 -1.88
N LEU A 59 -10.27 8.03 -2.68
CA LEU A 59 -9.03 7.59 -3.32
C LEU A 59 -8.41 8.71 -4.16
N LEU A 60 -9.16 9.28 -5.10
CA LEU A 60 -8.66 10.32 -5.99
C LEU A 60 -8.22 11.58 -5.23
N ARG A 61 -8.93 11.94 -4.14
CA ARG A 61 -8.52 13.05 -3.27
C ARG A 61 -7.20 12.73 -2.58
N GLU A 62 -7.08 11.58 -1.90
CA GLU A 62 -5.86 11.20 -1.18
C GLU A 62 -4.65 11.04 -2.11
N LEU A 63 -4.87 10.65 -3.36
CA LEU A 63 -3.82 10.49 -4.37
C LEU A 63 -3.58 11.75 -5.21
N GLY A 64 -4.31 12.84 -4.96
CA GLY A 64 -4.11 14.11 -5.65
C GLY A 64 -2.73 14.69 -5.34
N TYR A 65 -2.07 15.29 -6.33
CA TYR A 65 -0.70 15.81 -6.21
C TYR A 65 -0.50 16.71 -4.98
N GLU A 66 -1.45 17.61 -4.71
CA GLU A 66 -1.42 18.52 -3.55
C GLU A 66 -1.48 17.81 -2.18
N ASN A 67 -2.00 16.58 -2.16
CA ASN A 67 -2.14 15.78 -0.94
C ASN A 67 -0.96 14.83 -0.70
N ILE A 68 -0.16 14.55 -1.73
CA ILE A 68 1.12 13.87 -1.58
C ILE A 68 2.10 14.84 -0.90
N LYS A 69 2.79 14.40 0.14
CA LYS A 69 3.68 15.27 0.94
C LYS A 69 5.15 15.04 0.64
N ASN A 70 5.54 13.84 0.23
CA ASN A 70 6.92 13.52 -0.06
C ASN A 70 7.28 13.81 -1.53
N HIS A 71 7.88 14.98 -1.76
CA HIS A 71 8.34 15.42 -3.07
C HIS A 71 9.86 15.32 -3.24
N ASP A 72 10.58 14.67 -2.31
CA ASP A 72 12.05 14.60 -2.31
C ASP A 72 12.61 13.95 -3.58
N ASN A 73 11.96 12.90 -4.05
CA ASN A 73 12.27 12.23 -5.31
C ASN A 73 11.07 11.43 -5.84
N LYS A 74 11.13 11.04 -7.12
CA LYS A 74 10.06 10.29 -7.80
C LYS A 74 9.72 8.95 -7.12
N GLY A 75 10.72 8.30 -6.53
CA GLY A 75 10.53 7.03 -5.82
C GLY A 75 9.74 7.22 -4.53
N ALA A 76 10.09 8.22 -3.72
CA ALA A 76 9.38 8.55 -2.49
C ALA A 76 7.94 9.02 -2.75
N PHE A 77 7.75 9.89 -3.76
CA PHE A 77 6.42 10.31 -4.24
C PHE A 77 5.53 9.12 -4.59
N TYR A 78 6.07 8.19 -5.39
CA TYR A 78 5.31 7.02 -5.81
C TYR A 78 5.02 6.06 -4.67
N PHE A 79 5.99 5.86 -3.76
CA PHE A 79 5.81 4.99 -2.63
C PHE A 79 4.74 5.51 -1.66
N GLU A 80 4.68 6.83 -1.45
CA GLU A 80 3.57 7.46 -0.72
C GLU A 80 2.23 7.22 -1.42
N THR A 81 2.17 7.47 -2.74
CA THR A 81 0.96 7.22 -3.55
C THR A 81 0.50 5.76 -3.40
N PHE A 82 1.43 4.80 -3.49
CA PHE A 82 1.18 3.38 -3.33
C PHE A 82 0.65 3.06 -1.92
N LEU A 83 1.29 3.56 -0.86
CA LEU A 83 0.88 3.28 0.51
C LEU A 83 -0.50 3.88 0.84
N ARG A 84 -0.79 5.11 0.38
CA ARG A 84 -2.12 5.71 0.54
C ARG A 84 -3.20 4.86 -0.12
N ALA A 85 -2.96 4.41 -1.35
CA ALA A 85 -3.86 3.49 -2.05
C ALA A 85 -4.00 2.15 -1.29
N TYR A 86 -2.90 1.62 -0.76
CA TYR A 86 -2.88 0.38 0.00
C TYR A 86 -3.71 0.47 1.27
N ILE A 87 -3.58 1.55 2.04
CA ILE A 87 -4.36 1.81 3.26
C ILE A 87 -5.85 1.86 2.95
N LEU A 88 -6.23 2.58 1.90
CA LEU A 88 -7.63 2.72 1.49
C LEU A 88 -8.22 1.40 0.97
N SER A 89 -7.42 0.57 0.31
CA SER A 89 -7.86 -0.69 -0.28
C SER A 89 -7.86 -1.86 0.70
N ASN A 90 -7.11 -1.77 1.80
CA ASN A 90 -6.90 -2.85 2.77
C ASN A 90 -7.25 -2.43 4.21
N ASP A 91 -8.28 -1.60 4.38
CA ASP A 91 -8.66 -1.04 5.68
C ASP A 91 -9.05 -2.09 6.74
N LYS A 92 -9.45 -3.29 6.30
CA LYS A 92 -9.74 -4.46 7.15
C LYS A 92 -8.50 -5.11 7.76
N VAL A 93 -7.29 -4.85 7.23
CA VAL A 93 -6.05 -5.43 7.75
C VAL A 93 -5.76 -4.91 9.16
N TYR A 94 -6.02 -3.64 9.41
CA TYR A 94 -5.84 -3.01 10.72
C TYR A 94 -6.86 -1.88 10.88
N ALA A 95 -7.66 -1.92 11.95
CA ALA A 95 -8.72 -0.93 12.17
C ALA A 95 -8.18 0.52 12.24
N GLY A 96 -6.96 0.71 12.74
CA GLY A 96 -6.30 2.01 12.79
C GLY A 96 -5.61 2.44 11.49
N SER A 97 -5.69 1.66 10.41
CA SER A 97 -4.97 1.92 9.15
C SER A 97 -5.28 3.29 8.55
N LYS A 98 -6.55 3.68 8.48
CA LYS A 98 -6.97 4.99 7.94
C LYS A 98 -6.43 6.17 8.75
N SER A 99 -6.10 5.99 10.03
CA SER A 99 -5.52 7.07 10.85
C SER A 99 -4.15 7.54 10.34
N PHE A 100 -3.42 6.69 9.62
CA PHE A 100 -2.14 7.07 9.01
C PHE A 100 -2.28 8.13 7.93
N LEU A 101 -3.44 8.23 7.24
CA LEU A 101 -3.69 9.26 6.22
C LEU A 101 -3.58 10.67 6.78
N SER A 102 -3.95 10.88 8.05
CA SER A 102 -3.85 12.15 8.75
C SER A 102 -2.55 12.35 9.56
N LYS A 103 -1.74 11.31 9.76
CA LYS A 103 -0.49 11.41 10.54
C LYS A 103 0.64 12.05 9.71
N PRO A 104 1.61 12.75 10.34
CA PRO A 104 2.72 13.38 9.65
C PRO A 104 3.84 12.38 9.27
N ILE A 105 3.51 11.11 8.98
CA ILE A 105 4.49 10.09 8.59
C ILE A 105 5.06 10.31 7.19
N TRP A 106 4.29 11.01 6.34
CA TRP A 106 4.52 11.16 4.91
C TRP A 106 5.84 11.89 4.56
N TYR A 107 6.28 12.80 5.44
CA TYR A 107 7.53 13.55 5.26
C TYR A 107 8.81 12.70 5.44
N SER A 108 8.69 11.43 5.85
CA SER A 108 9.84 10.56 6.10
C SER A 108 9.70 9.24 5.36
N TYR A 109 10.50 9.06 4.31
CA TYR A 109 10.49 7.82 3.51
C TYR A 109 10.71 6.56 4.38
N SER A 110 11.57 6.63 5.40
CA SER A 110 11.79 5.51 6.31
C SER A 110 10.54 5.17 7.14
N LYS A 111 9.81 6.18 7.63
CA LYS A 111 8.53 5.97 8.34
C LYS A 111 7.46 5.38 7.41
N VAL A 112 7.30 5.95 6.22
CA VAL A 112 6.35 5.45 5.20
C VAL A 112 6.67 3.98 4.86
N LYS A 113 7.94 3.65 4.62
CA LYS A 113 8.38 2.28 4.36
C LYS A 113 8.14 1.35 5.55
N ASN A 114 8.37 1.80 6.77
CA ASN A 114 8.12 1.01 7.99
C ASN A 114 6.62 0.69 8.14
N VAL A 115 5.75 1.68 7.98
CA VAL A 115 4.29 1.49 8.03
C VAL A 115 3.85 0.48 6.97
N TYR A 116 4.35 0.60 5.74
CA TYR A 116 4.04 -0.37 4.69
C TYR A 116 4.44 -1.79 5.07
N LEU A 117 5.68 -1.97 5.55
CA LEU A 117 6.22 -3.28 5.93
C LEU A 117 5.39 -3.94 7.04
N LEU A 118 5.02 -3.17 8.07
CA LEU A 118 4.18 -3.65 9.17
C LEU A 118 2.78 -4.04 8.67
N LEU A 119 2.15 -3.20 7.85
CA LEU A 119 0.81 -3.49 7.30
C LEU A 119 0.80 -4.70 6.35
N SER A 120 1.79 -4.84 5.48
CA SER A 120 1.87 -5.97 4.54
C SER A 120 2.21 -7.28 5.25
N THR A 121 3.09 -7.24 6.26
CA THR A 121 3.39 -8.38 7.12
C THR A 121 2.14 -8.80 7.91
N LEU A 122 1.41 -7.84 8.48
CA LEU A 122 0.16 -8.11 9.20
C LEU A 122 -0.89 -8.77 8.30
N ALA A 123 -1.06 -8.29 7.08
CA ALA A 123 -1.95 -8.91 6.09
C ALA A 123 -1.55 -10.37 5.82
N GLY A 124 -0.26 -10.61 5.54
CA GLY A 124 0.26 -11.95 5.28
C GLY A 124 0.11 -12.91 6.46
N ILE A 125 0.28 -12.45 7.71
CA ILE A 125 0.08 -13.27 8.90
C ILE A 125 -1.41 -13.59 9.10
N LYS A 126 -2.31 -12.61 8.90
CA LYS A 126 -3.76 -12.85 8.99
C LYS A 126 -4.23 -13.89 7.97
N ASP A 127 -3.72 -13.85 6.75
CA ASP A 127 -4.00 -14.86 5.73
C ASP A 127 -3.49 -16.25 6.13
N LYS A 128 -2.31 -16.32 6.77
CA LYS A 128 -1.78 -17.59 7.31
C LYS A 128 -2.67 -18.15 8.42
N VAL A 129 -3.12 -17.32 9.36
CA VAL A 129 -4.01 -17.73 10.46
C VAL A 129 -5.29 -18.38 9.93
N GLN A 130 -5.87 -17.84 8.84
CA GLN A 130 -7.06 -18.39 8.21
C GLN A 130 -6.84 -19.78 7.60
N LYS A 131 -5.63 -20.07 7.12
CA LYS A 131 -5.26 -21.34 6.45
C LYS A 131 -4.72 -22.39 7.42
N THR A 132 -4.16 -21.97 8.54
CA THR A 132 -3.60 -22.87 9.55
C THR A 132 -4.70 -23.66 10.25
N ILE A 133 -4.47 -24.95 10.48
CA ILE A 133 -5.38 -25.83 11.24
C ILE A 133 -4.90 -26.00 12.68
N SER A 134 -3.58 -26.08 12.88
CA SER A 134 -2.96 -26.30 14.19
C SER A 134 -3.21 -25.15 15.18
N ASN A 135 -3.72 -25.48 16.36
CA ASN A 135 -3.98 -24.49 17.42
C ASN A 135 -2.68 -23.88 17.99
N SER A 136 -1.60 -24.65 18.08
CA SER A 136 -0.31 -24.16 18.59
C SER A 136 0.33 -23.16 17.62
N GLU A 137 0.19 -23.38 16.32
CA GLU A 137 0.64 -22.45 15.29
C GLU A 137 -0.22 -21.19 15.26
N LYS A 138 -1.56 -21.32 15.33
CA LYS A 138 -2.47 -20.17 15.45
C LYS A 138 -2.11 -19.29 16.65
N MET A 139 -1.76 -19.89 17.79
CA MET A 139 -1.37 -19.15 18.98
C MET A 139 -0.13 -18.28 18.73
N LYS A 140 0.91 -18.83 18.08
CA LYS A 140 2.13 -18.08 17.72
C LYS A 140 1.83 -16.94 16.76
N LEU A 141 1.09 -17.23 15.67
CA LEU A 141 0.72 -16.20 14.70
C LEU A 141 -0.12 -15.07 15.32
N ASN A 142 -0.99 -15.38 16.29
CA ASN A 142 -1.76 -14.37 17.02
C ASN A 142 -0.88 -13.51 17.96
N GLN A 143 0.22 -14.05 18.49
CA GLN A 143 1.21 -13.27 19.24
C GLN A 143 1.92 -12.28 18.30
N ASP A 144 2.36 -12.74 17.13
CA ASP A 144 2.99 -11.89 16.11
C ASP A 144 2.04 -10.76 15.66
N ILE A 145 0.76 -11.06 15.45
CA ILE A 145 -0.27 -10.05 15.14
C ILE A 145 -0.32 -8.96 16.21
N ARG A 146 -0.35 -9.34 17.50
CA ARG A 146 -0.40 -8.36 18.60
C ARG A 146 0.86 -7.51 18.66
N GLN A 147 2.03 -8.10 18.43
CA GLN A 147 3.29 -7.37 18.40
C GLN A 147 3.30 -6.33 17.27
N ILE A 148 2.94 -6.73 16.04
CA ILE A 148 2.90 -5.81 14.89
C ILE A 148 1.87 -4.69 15.12
N ILE A 149 0.70 -5.00 15.68
CA ILE A 149 -0.28 -3.98 16.04
C ILE A 149 0.30 -2.99 17.06
N SER A 150 1.00 -3.47 18.09
CA SER A 150 1.66 -2.59 19.06
C SER A 150 2.73 -1.70 18.43
N GLU A 151 3.46 -2.20 17.43
CA GLU A 151 4.42 -1.41 16.66
C GLU A 151 3.73 -0.35 15.80
N LEU A 152 2.62 -0.69 15.14
CA LEU A 152 1.81 0.26 14.37
C LEU A 152 1.21 1.37 15.25
N GLU A 153 0.80 1.06 16.47
CA GLU A 153 0.23 2.02 17.42
C GLU A 153 1.26 3.04 17.93
N LYS A 154 2.55 2.70 17.92
CA LYS A 154 3.65 3.58 18.35
C LYS A 154 4.08 4.60 17.28
N ILE A 155 3.64 4.42 16.03
CA ILE A 155 3.97 5.31 14.90
C ILE A 155 2.97 6.47 14.85
#